data_AF-A0AAC9YQ39-F1
#
_entry.id   AF-A0AAC9YQ39-F1
#
_cell.length_a   1.000
_cell.length_b   1.000
_cell.length_c   1.000
_cell.angle_alpha   90.00
_cell.angle_beta   90.00
_cell.angle_gamma   90.00
#
_symmetry.space_group_name_H-M   'P 1'
#
loop_
_entity.id
_entity.type
_entity.pdbx_description
1 polymer ?
#
loop_
_entity_poly.entity_id
_entity_poly.type
_entity_poly.pdbx_seq_one_letter_code
_entity_poly.pdbx_strand_id
1 'polypeptide(L)' 'MLARVGAQSSGGDWRQIMTAETYKGDAYCVKCKEKRDFEGTVKISDSGRRMAQGICPVCGTKVNRILGKAQ' A
#
# COMPACT_ATOMS: atom_id res chain seq x y z
N MET A 1 -33.47 36.34 24.50
CA MET A 1 -33.82 34.99 24.03
C MET A 1 -32.71 34.49 23.13
N LEU A 2 -32.01 33.46 23.61
CA LEU A 2 -30.87 32.83 22.98
C LEU A 2 -31.27 32.06 21.71
N ALA A 3 -30.29 31.99 20.81
CA ALA A 3 -30.03 30.92 19.86
C ALA A 3 -31.02 30.73 18.70
N ARG A 4 -30.51 30.94 17.47
CA ARG A 4 -30.55 29.94 16.38
C ARG A 4 -29.34 30.13 15.46
N VAL A 5 -28.23 29.48 15.82
CA VAL A 5 -27.14 29.17 14.89
C VAL A 5 -27.49 27.85 14.22
N GLY A 6 -27.39 27.76 12.89
CA GLY A 6 -27.51 26.51 12.12
C GLY A 6 -27.90 26.80 10.66
N ALA A 7 -27.26 26.30 9.61
CA ALA A 7 -26.21 25.29 9.52
C ALA A 7 -25.44 25.53 8.20
N GLN A 8 -24.12 25.55 8.28
CA GLN A 8 -23.22 25.41 7.13
C GLN A 8 -22.49 24.08 7.32
N SER A 9 -22.67 23.14 6.40
CA SER A 9 -21.74 22.02 6.23
C SER A 9 -22.00 21.30 4.91
N SER A 10 -21.48 21.87 3.83
CA SER A 10 -20.51 21.25 2.94
C SER A 10 -20.53 19.71 2.88
N GLY A 11 -21.42 19.15 2.06
CA GLY A 11 -21.34 17.74 1.62
C GLY A 11 -20.26 17.58 0.55
N GLY A 12 -19.00 17.47 0.98
CA GLY A 12 -17.86 17.13 0.12
C GLY A 12 -17.33 15.74 0.46
N ASP A 13 -17.79 14.74 -0.27
CA ASP A 13 -17.25 13.38 -0.32
C ASP A 13 -15.90 13.38 -1.05
N TRP A 14 -14.78 13.57 -0.31
CA TRP A 14 -13.44 13.69 -0.90
C TRP A 14 -12.28 13.13 -0.05
N ARG A 15 -12.54 12.30 0.98
CA ARG A 15 -11.48 11.92 1.94
C ARG A 15 -10.89 10.52 1.82
N GLN A 16 -11.30 9.72 0.85
CA GLN A 16 -10.79 8.34 0.73
C GLN A 16 -10.01 8.10 -0.55
N ILE A 17 -9.20 9.09 -0.93
CA ILE A 17 -8.16 8.94 -1.95
C ILE A 17 -6.84 8.68 -1.19
N MET A 18 -6.54 7.39 -1.07
CA MET A 18 -5.22 6.83 -1.38
C MET A 18 -4.06 7.14 -0.42
N THR A 19 -3.90 6.27 0.57
CA THR A 19 -2.56 5.83 0.97
C THR A 19 -2.30 4.45 0.37
N ALA A 20 -1.87 4.42 -0.89
CA ALA A 20 -1.13 3.28 -1.41
C ALA A 20 0.13 3.16 -0.56
N GLU A 21 0.09 2.32 0.47
CA GLU A 21 1.23 2.09 1.35
C GLU A 21 2.40 1.58 0.51
N THR A 22 3.37 2.46 0.31
CA THR A 22 4.57 2.14 -0.46
C THR A 22 5.50 1.36 0.47
N TYR A 23 5.94 0.19 0.03
CA TYR A 23 6.84 -0.69 0.74
C TYR A 23 8.20 -0.70 0.08
N LYS A 24 9.22 -0.45 0.89
CA LYS A 24 10.62 -0.62 0.55
C LYS A 24 11.17 -1.78 1.36
N GLY A 25 11.71 -2.79 0.69
CA GLY A 25 12.33 -3.92 1.36
C GLY A 25 13.02 -4.87 0.41
N ASP A 26 13.54 -5.98 0.94
CA ASP A 26 14.20 -7.02 0.15
C ASP A 26 13.19 -8.02 -0.44
N ALA A 27 13.30 -8.30 -1.74
CA ALA A 27 12.65 -9.45 -2.37
C ALA A 27 13.70 -10.34 -3.02
N TYR A 28 13.42 -11.64 -2.96
CA TYR A 28 14.17 -12.60 -3.75
C TYR A 28 13.71 -12.54 -5.20
N CYS A 29 14.61 -12.16 -6.10
CA CYS A 29 14.34 -12.19 -7.52
C CYS A 29 14.74 -13.54 -8.10
N VAL A 30 13.77 -14.30 -8.62
CA VAL A 30 14.02 -15.64 -9.19
C VAL A 30 14.90 -15.62 -10.43
N LYS A 31 14.91 -14.52 -11.20
CA LYS A 31 15.79 -14.38 -12.37
C LYS A 31 17.22 -14.04 -11.98
N CYS A 32 17.39 -13.16 -11.00
CA CYS A 32 18.72 -12.78 -10.50
C CYS A 32 19.26 -13.79 -9.49
N LYS A 33 18.41 -14.70 -8.97
CA LYS A 33 18.70 -15.68 -7.91
C LYS A 33 19.30 -15.07 -6.64
N GLU A 34 19.00 -13.81 -6.37
CA GLU A 34 19.54 -13.06 -5.23
C GLU A 34 18.47 -12.15 -4.61
N LYS A 35 18.70 -11.75 -3.36
CA LYS A 35 17.87 -10.77 -2.66
C LYS A 35 18.24 -9.37 -3.12
N ARG A 36 17.23 -8.55 -3.43
CA ARG A 36 17.42 -7.18 -3.90
C ARG A 36 16.40 -6.27 -3.25
N ASP A 37 16.83 -5.04 -2.98
CA ASP A 37 15.95 -3.97 -2.56
C ASP A 37 15.03 -3.58 -3.72
N PHE A 38 13.75 -3.48 -3.42
CA PHE A 38 12.76 -3.05 -4.39
C PHE A 38 11.75 -2.14 -3.70
N GLU A 39 11.18 -1.25 -4.50
CA GLU A 39 10.05 -0.42 -4.11
C GLU A 39 8.79 -1.00 -4.74
N GLY A 40 7.75 -1.14 -3.93
CA GLY A 40 6.49 -1.73 -4.33
C GLY A 40 5.32 -1.20 -3.51
N THR A 41 4.12 -1.64 -3.83
CA THR A 41 2.90 -1.28 -3.09
C THR A 41 2.44 -2.45 -2.23
N VAL A 42 2.12 -2.19 -0.96
CA VAL A 42 1.46 -3.17 -0.10
C VAL A 42 -0.02 -3.26 -0.48
N LYS A 43 -0.47 -4.47 -0.74
CA LYS A 43 -1.89 -4.81 -0.85
C LYS A 43 -2.25 -5.74 0.29
N ILE A 44 -3.36 -5.44 0.94
CA ILE A 44 -3.99 -6.34 1.91
C ILE A 44 -4.95 -7.20 1.10
N SER A 45 -4.70 -8.51 1.04
CA SER A 45 -5.67 -9.45 0.45
C SER A 45 -6.87 -9.63 1.38
N ASP A 46 -8.02 -10.06 0.84
CA ASP A 46 -9.26 -10.31 1.60
C ASP A 46 -9.08 -11.28 2.78
N SER A 47 -8.08 -12.15 2.70
CA SER A 47 -7.68 -13.06 3.79
C SER A 47 -6.81 -12.42 4.89
N GLY A 48 -6.68 -11.09 4.91
CA GLY A 48 -5.94 -10.32 5.92
C GLY A 48 -4.41 -10.40 5.81
N ARG A 49 -3.86 -10.86 4.68
CA ARG A 49 -2.41 -10.99 4.49
C ARG A 49 -1.87 -9.76 3.74
N ARG A 50 -0.77 -9.18 4.24
CA ARG A 50 -0.06 -8.08 3.57
C ARG A 50 0.92 -8.64 2.55
N MET A 51 0.83 -8.15 1.31
CA MET A 51 1.74 -8.50 0.22
C MET A 51 2.27 -7.23 -0.44
N ALA A 52 3.58 -7.07 -0.48
CA ALA A 52 4.21 -6.03 -1.28
C ALA A 52 4.43 -6.55 -2.69
N GLN A 53 3.88 -5.83 -3.67
CA GLN A 53 4.11 -6.07 -5.09
C GLN A 53 5.03 -4.98 -5.63
N GLY A 54 6.15 -5.35 -6.26
CA GLY A 54 7.02 -4.39 -6.91
C GLY A 54 7.77 -4.98 -8.09
N ILE A 55 8.77 -4.25 -8.58
CA ILE A 55 9.52 -4.62 -9.78
C ILE A 55 11.00 -4.72 -9.43
N CYS A 56 11.67 -5.77 -9.92
CA CYS A 56 13.12 -5.90 -9.79
C CYS A 56 13.83 -4.85 -10.67
N PRO A 57 14.69 -3.99 -10.12
CA PRO A 57 15.35 -2.92 -10.89
C PRO A 57 16.39 -3.43 -11.89
N VAL A 58 16.84 -4.69 -11.76
CA VAL A 58 17.88 -5.28 -12.63
C VAL A 58 17.27 -5.96 -13.85
N CYS A 59 16.25 -6.80 -13.65
CA CYS A 59 15.68 -7.64 -14.71
C CYS A 59 14.25 -7.27 -15.12
N GLY A 60 13.66 -6.25 -14.48
CA GLY A 60 12.29 -5.79 -14.76
C GLY A 60 11.18 -6.78 -14.43
N THR A 61 11.49 -7.91 -13.78
CA THR A 61 10.48 -8.93 -13.44
C THR A 61 9.71 -8.50 -12.20
N LYS A 62 8.39 -8.73 -12.18
CA LYS A 62 7.56 -8.48 -11.00
C LYS A 62 7.99 -9.40 -9.86
N VAL A 63 8.28 -8.81 -8.72
CA VAL A 63 8.63 -9.52 -7.49
C VAL A 63 7.56 -9.25 -6.44
N ASN A 64 7.17 -10.30 -5.72
CA ASN A 64 6.19 -10.22 -4.65
C ASN A 64 6.85 -10.63 -3.34
N ARG A 65 6.76 -9.79 -2.31
CA ARG A 65 7.20 -10.09 -0.95
C ARG A 65 5.98 -10.25 -0.06
N ILE A 66 5.86 -11.42 0.55
CA ILE A 66 4.84 -11.68 1.57
C ILE A 66 5.35 -11.12 2.89
N LEU A 67 4.63 -10.17 3.47
CA LEU A 67 5.02 -9.44 4.68
C LEU A 67 4.63 -10.15 5.98
N GLY A 68 4.17 -11.39 5.89
CA GLY A 68 3.65 -12.15 7.03
C GLY A 68 2.29 -11.63 7.52
N LYS A 69 1.76 -12.22 8.60
CA LYS A 69 0.55 -11.70 9.25
C LYS A 69 0.86 -10.31 9.82
N ALA A 70 -0.01 -9.34 9.55
CA ALA A 70 -0.11 -8.19 10.44
C ALA A 70 -0.54 -8.75 11.79
N GLN A 71 0.33 -8.62 12.78
CA GLN A 71 0.15 -9.16 14.11
C GLN A 71 -1.02 -8.48 14.83
#